data_AF-A0A1A0QLI4-F1
#
_entry.id   AF-A0A1A0QLI4-F1
#
_cell.length_a   1.000
_cell.length_b   1.000
_cell.length_c   1.000
_cell.angle_alpha   90.00
_cell.angle_beta   90.00
_cell.angle_gamma   90.00
#
_symmetry.space_group_name_H-M   'P 1'
#
loop_
_entity.id
_entity.type
_entity.pdbx_description
1 polymer ?
#
loop_
_entity_poly.entity_id
_entity_poly.type
_entity_poly.pdbx_seq_one_letter_code
_entity_poly.pdbx_strand_id
1 'polypeptide(L)'
;MTLSMADVDQWQPDQIDEVASALADRARTGGQTAQELRGLHDMATWQGEAGDAAKHAIEKSATHLETSAQNDFLTSMATKKAAQDVSSVKNDLKAIVDYAAAQPAIPINLETNTVTKPDTTGWDDDDIKTLNDKIAELEDRIVAVLAAANENRQ
;
A
#
# COMPACT_ATOMS: atom_id res chain seq x y z
N MET A 1 -8.18 -2.10 20.35
CA MET A 1 -7.91 -0.68 20.11
C MET A 1 -8.43 -0.37 18.72
N THR A 2 -9.32 0.60 18.58
CA THR A 2 -9.81 1.10 17.29
C THR A 2 -8.75 2.02 16.68
N LEU A 3 -8.50 1.90 15.38
CA LEU A 3 -7.56 2.77 14.65
C LEU A 3 -8.03 4.24 14.71
N SER A 4 -7.10 5.18 14.85
CA SER A 4 -7.35 6.63 14.79
C SER A 4 -6.97 7.22 13.42
N MET A 5 -7.51 8.40 13.10
CA MET A 5 -7.06 9.16 11.94
C MET A 5 -5.60 9.60 12.07
N ALA A 6 -5.12 9.83 13.30
CA ALA A 6 -3.71 10.10 13.56
C ALA A 6 -2.81 8.90 13.20
N ASP A 7 -3.27 7.66 13.44
CA ASP A 7 -2.56 6.46 13.00
C ASP A 7 -2.48 6.38 11.46
N VAL A 8 -3.58 6.69 10.76
CA VAL A 8 -3.64 6.72 9.29
C VAL A 8 -2.72 7.80 8.70
N ASP A 9 -2.67 8.98 9.34
CA ASP A 9 -1.79 10.07 8.90
C ASP A 9 -0.31 9.68 8.93
N GLN A 10 0.08 8.82 9.87
CA GLN A 10 1.44 8.31 9.99
C GLN A 10 1.82 7.25 8.96
N TRP A 11 0.86 6.72 8.17
CA TRP A 11 1.14 5.69 7.17
C TRP A 11 2.07 6.18 6.06
N GLN A 12 2.94 5.29 5.58
CA GLN A 12 3.99 5.60 4.60
C GLN A 12 3.82 4.67 3.37
N PRO A 13 2.85 4.95 2.49
CA PRO A 13 2.59 4.12 1.30
C PRO A 13 3.82 4.00 0.39
N ASP A 14 4.66 5.04 0.32
CA ASP A 14 5.88 5.06 -0.49
C ASP A 14 6.86 3.96 -0.07
N GLN A 15 6.99 3.65 1.23
CA GLN A 15 7.85 2.55 1.70
C GLN A 15 7.33 1.18 1.27
N ILE A 16 6.01 1.02 1.18
CA ILE A 16 5.39 -0.22 0.68
C ILE A 16 5.65 -0.35 -0.82
N ASP A 17 5.57 0.75 -1.57
CA ASP A 17 5.88 0.78 -3.01
C ASP A 17 7.37 0.53 -3.29
N GLU A 18 8.28 0.98 -2.42
CA GLU A 18 9.70 0.64 -2.47
C GLU A 18 9.93 -0.87 -2.33
N VAL A 19 9.23 -1.52 -1.39
CA VAL A 19 9.29 -2.98 -1.22
C VAL A 19 8.75 -3.70 -2.46
N ALA A 20 7.62 -3.23 -3.01
CA ALA A 20 7.08 -3.79 -4.25
C ALA A 20 8.10 -3.69 -5.41
N SER A 21 8.75 -2.53 -5.54
CA SER A 21 9.78 -2.30 -6.55
C SER A 21 10.99 -3.23 -6.37
N ALA A 22 11.48 -3.37 -5.14
CA ALA A 22 12.59 -4.27 -4.83
C ALA A 22 12.26 -5.75 -5.13
N LEU A 23 11.02 -6.19 -4.87
CA LEU A 23 10.55 -7.53 -5.23
C LEU A 23 10.50 -7.72 -6.76
N ALA A 24 10.00 -6.73 -7.50
CA ALA A 24 9.97 -6.78 -8.95
C ALA A 24 11.38 -6.84 -9.57
N ASP A 25 12.33 -6.10 -9.00
CA ASP A 25 13.73 -6.14 -9.43
C ASP A 25 14.41 -7.47 -9.10
N ARG A 26 14.12 -8.04 -7.92
CA ARG A 26 14.57 -9.40 -7.55
C ARG A 26 14.01 -10.44 -8.50
N ALA A 27 12.73 -10.36 -8.84
CA ALA A 27 12.09 -11.23 -9.82
C ALA A 27 12.78 -11.17 -11.19
N ARG A 28 13.03 -9.95 -11.70
CA ARG A 28 13.73 -9.76 -12.98
C ARG A 28 15.13 -10.37 -12.97
N THR A 29 15.91 -10.08 -11.91
CA THR A 29 17.28 -10.57 -11.77
C THR A 29 17.35 -12.09 -11.65
N GLY A 30 16.44 -12.68 -10.86
CA GLY A 30 16.33 -14.13 -10.71
C GLY A 30 15.99 -14.82 -12.04
N GLY A 31 15.02 -14.28 -12.80
CA GLY A 31 14.67 -14.80 -14.12
C GLY A 31 15.79 -14.70 -15.13
N GLN A 32 16.51 -13.57 -15.17
CA GLN A 32 17.70 -13.40 -16.02
C GLN A 32 18.80 -14.41 -15.66
N THR A 33 19.08 -14.57 -14.36
CA THR A 33 20.10 -15.52 -13.89
C THR A 33 19.73 -16.97 -14.22
N ALA A 34 18.45 -17.34 -14.11
CA ALA A 34 17.96 -18.65 -14.52
C ALA A 34 18.16 -18.89 -16.02
N GLN A 35 17.90 -17.88 -16.86
CA GLN A 35 18.12 -17.95 -18.30
C GLN A 35 19.60 -18.08 -18.66
N GLU A 36 20.47 -17.32 -17.99
CA GLU A 36 21.93 -17.40 -18.17
C GLU A 36 22.46 -18.79 -17.80
N LEU A 37 21.99 -19.36 -16.68
CA LEU A 37 22.34 -20.73 -16.28
C LEU A 37 21.95 -21.77 -17.34
N ARG A 38 20.74 -21.67 -17.92
CA ARG A 38 20.33 -22.56 -19.02
C ARG A 38 21.17 -22.36 -20.28
N GLY A 39 21.54 -21.12 -20.59
CA GLY A 39 22.49 -20.84 -21.67
C GLY A 39 23.84 -21.53 -21.45
N LEU A 40 24.37 -21.50 -20.23
CA LEU A 40 25.59 -22.22 -19.87
C LEU A 40 25.43 -23.74 -20.00
N HIS A 41 24.28 -24.29 -19.58
CA HIS A 41 23.95 -25.70 -19.74
C HIS A 41 24.02 -26.12 -21.22
N ASP A 42 23.40 -25.35 -22.11
CA ASP A 42 23.29 -25.67 -23.54
C ASP A 42 24.64 -25.56 -24.27
N MET A 43 25.53 -24.68 -23.79
CA MET A 43 26.89 -24.52 -24.34
C MET A 43 27.91 -25.50 -23.75
N ALA A 44 27.58 -26.23 -22.68
CA ALA A 44 28.53 -27.06 -21.96
C ALA A 44 28.88 -28.36 -22.70
N THR A 45 30.14 -28.47 -23.15
CA THR A 45 30.70 -29.68 -23.78
C THR A 45 31.27 -30.69 -22.78
N TRP A 46 31.01 -30.52 -21.48
CA TRP A 46 31.50 -31.42 -20.44
C TRP A 46 30.84 -32.80 -20.56
N GLN A 47 31.66 -33.84 -20.56
CA GLN A 47 31.25 -35.23 -20.70
C GLN A 47 31.67 -36.05 -19.47
N GLY A 48 31.04 -37.21 -19.32
CA GLY A 48 31.25 -38.10 -18.18
C GLY A 48 30.42 -37.70 -16.96
N GLU A 49 30.48 -38.53 -15.92
CA GLU A 49 29.62 -38.43 -14.73
C GLU A 49 29.69 -37.06 -14.03
N ALA A 50 30.88 -36.44 -13.98
CA ALA A 50 31.05 -35.10 -13.44
C ALA A 50 30.36 -34.02 -14.30
N GLY A 51 30.35 -34.17 -15.63
CA GLY A 51 29.66 -33.27 -16.54
C GLY A 51 28.15 -33.37 -16.42
N ASP A 52 27.62 -34.59 -16.30
CA ASP A 52 26.19 -34.83 -16.11
C ASP A 52 25.71 -34.29 -14.75
N ALA A 53 26.50 -34.47 -13.69
CA ALA A 53 26.21 -33.90 -12.38
C ALA A 53 26.19 -32.35 -12.41
N ALA A 54 27.13 -31.73 -13.11
CA ALA A 54 27.19 -30.27 -13.27
C ALA A 54 25.96 -29.74 -14.03
N LYS A 55 25.58 -30.38 -15.14
CA LYS A 55 24.38 -30.02 -15.91
C LYS A 55 23.11 -30.13 -15.09
N HIS A 56 22.95 -31.21 -14.33
CA HIS A 56 21.81 -31.39 -13.43
C HIS A 56 21.76 -30.32 -12.31
N ALA A 57 22.92 -29.96 -11.74
CA ALA A 57 22.99 -28.89 -10.74
C ALA A 57 22.59 -27.52 -11.33
N ILE A 58 23.04 -27.22 -12.55
CA ILE A 58 22.66 -25.99 -13.27
C ILE A 58 21.15 -25.93 -13.49
N GLU A 59 20.53 -26.99 -14.02
CA GLU A 59 19.09 -27.02 -14.28
C GLU A 59 18.26 -26.88 -12.99
N LYS A 60 18.71 -27.55 -11.91
CA LYS A 60 18.08 -27.41 -10.59
C LYS A 60 18.14 -25.98 -10.07
N SER A 61 19.29 -25.32 -10.18
CA SER A 61 19.46 -23.92 -9.78
C SER A 61 18.62 -22.97 -10.63
N ALA A 62 18.59 -23.16 -11.96
CA ALA A 62 17.78 -22.36 -12.87
C ALA A 62 16.29 -22.48 -12.54
N THR A 63 15.79 -23.70 -12.33
CA THR A 63 14.39 -23.96 -11.94
C THR A 63 14.04 -23.30 -10.61
N HIS A 64 14.94 -23.35 -9.62
CA HIS A 64 14.73 -22.71 -8.33
C HIS A 64 14.63 -21.19 -8.45
N LEU A 65 15.56 -20.57 -9.19
CA LEU A 65 15.56 -19.13 -9.44
C LEU A 65 14.32 -18.67 -10.20
N GLU A 66 13.87 -19.43 -11.20
CA GLU A 66 12.64 -19.12 -11.93
C GLU A 66 11.41 -19.19 -11.03
N THR A 67 11.31 -20.21 -10.18
CA THR A 67 10.22 -20.32 -9.20
C THR A 67 10.23 -19.16 -8.20
N SER A 68 11.41 -18.79 -7.69
CA SER A 68 11.55 -17.63 -6.81
C SER A 68 11.14 -16.35 -7.53
N ALA A 69 11.57 -16.17 -8.78
CA ALA A 69 11.24 -14.99 -9.57
C ALA A 69 9.71 -14.85 -9.79
N GLN A 70 9.01 -15.95 -10.07
CA GLN A 70 7.56 -15.94 -10.19
C GLN A 70 6.87 -15.54 -8.88
N ASN A 71 7.31 -16.11 -7.75
CA ASN A 71 6.76 -15.76 -6.44
C ASN A 71 7.02 -14.29 -6.08
N ASP A 72 8.23 -13.80 -6.37
CA ASP A 72 8.61 -12.42 -6.12
C ASP A 72 7.79 -11.44 -6.97
N PHE A 73 7.56 -11.78 -8.24
CA PHE A 73 6.71 -11.00 -9.11
C PHE A 73 5.26 -10.94 -8.62
N LEU A 74 4.66 -12.07 -8.26
CA LEU A 74 3.31 -12.11 -7.70
C LEU A 74 3.21 -11.29 -6.41
N THR A 75 4.19 -11.45 -5.52
CA THR A 75 4.27 -10.68 -4.27
C THR A 75 4.40 -9.19 -4.57
N SER A 76 5.23 -8.79 -5.54
CA SER A 76 5.39 -7.39 -5.92
C SER A 76 4.06 -6.74 -6.34
N MET A 77 3.22 -7.47 -7.09
CA MET A 77 1.91 -6.97 -7.50
C MET A 77 0.96 -6.82 -6.31
N ALA A 78 0.93 -7.79 -5.40
CA ALA A 78 0.10 -7.71 -4.19
C ALA A 78 0.55 -6.54 -3.29
N THR A 79 1.86 -6.39 -3.08
CA THR A 79 2.44 -5.28 -2.30
C THR A 79 2.13 -3.93 -2.94
N LYS A 80 2.23 -3.83 -4.28
CA LYS A 80 1.87 -2.60 -5.00
C LYS A 80 0.40 -2.25 -4.83
N LYS A 81 -0.51 -3.24 -4.89
CA LYS A 81 -1.93 -3.01 -4.64
C LYS A 81 -2.17 -2.50 -3.21
N ALA A 82 -1.51 -3.10 -2.21
CA ALA A 82 -1.59 -2.63 -0.83
C ALA A 82 -1.08 -1.18 -0.68
N ALA A 83 0.02 -0.82 -1.34
CA ALA A 83 0.53 0.56 -1.35
C ALA A 83 -0.52 1.56 -1.92
N GLN A 84 -1.20 1.18 -3.01
CA GLN A 84 -2.26 1.99 -3.61
C GLN A 84 -3.47 2.15 -2.67
N ASP A 85 -3.87 1.09 -1.99
CA ASP A 85 -5.02 1.13 -1.08
C ASP A 85 -4.73 2.00 0.15
N VAL A 86 -3.55 1.83 0.75
CA VAL A 86 -3.04 2.68 1.84
C VAL A 86 -2.95 4.15 1.38
N SER A 87 -2.47 4.39 0.16
CA SER A 87 -2.41 5.74 -0.41
C SER A 87 -3.80 6.35 -0.59
N SER A 88 -4.79 5.56 -1.05
CA SER A 88 -6.18 6.01 -1.19
C SER A 88 -6.76 6.46 0.14
N VAL A 89 -6.64 5.62 1.18
CA VAL A 89 -7.15 5.95 2.52
C VAL A 89 -6.48 7.21 3.08
N LYS A 90 -5.17 7.38 2.87
CA LYS A 90 -4.45 8.59 3.30
C LYS A 90 -4.89 9.83 2.53
N ASN A 91 -5.16 9.71 1.24
CA ASN A 91 -5.70 10.81 0.43
C ASN A 91 -7.12 11.18 0.85
N ASP A 92 -7.96 10.21 1.20
CA ASP A 92 -9.30 10.44 1.72
C ASP A 92 -9.25 11.18 3.06
N LEU A 93 -8.34 10.78 3.96
CA LEU A 93 -8.08 11.51 5.21
C LEU A 93 -7.67 12.96 4.93
N LYS A 94 -6.74 13.18 3.99
CA LYS A 94 -6.34 14.53 3.59
C LYS A 94 -7.52 15.35 3.07
N ALA A 95 -8.38 14.75 2.25
CA ALA A 95 -9.57 15.41 1.73
C ALA A 95 -10.57 15.77 2.85
N ILE A 96 -10.70 14.94 3.89
CA ILE A 96 -11.50 15.25 5.09
C ILE A 96 -10.94 16.46 5.82
N VAL A 97 -9.63 16.49 6.07
CA VAL A 97 -8.96 17.62 6.75
C VAL A 97 -9.11 18.91 5.94
N ASP A 98 -8.89 18.84 4.62
CA ASP A 98 -9.03 19.99 3.73
C ASP A 98 -10.50 20.49 3.69
N TYR A 99 -11.47 19.57 3.67
CA TYR A 99 -12.89 19.92 3.72
C TYR A 99 -13.29 20.58 5.06
N ALA A 100 -12.76 20.06 6.17
CA ALA A 100 -13.00 20.62 7.50
C ALA A 100 -12.43 22.05 7.64
N ALA A 101 -11.28 22.32 7.03
CA ALA A 101 -10.64 23.63 7.02
C ALA A 101 -11.35 24.66 6.13
N ALA A 102 -12.08 24.23 5.09
CA ALA A 102 -12.90 25.12 4.27
C ALA A 102 -13.97 25.82 5.12
N GLN A 103 -14.48 26.99 4.71
CA GLN A 103 -15.51 27.68 5.49
C GLN A 103 -16.88 26.97 5.43
N PRO A 104 -17.63 26.89 6.54
CA PRO A 104 -17.24 27.24 7.91
C PRO A 104 -16.17 26.24 8.41
N ALA A 105 -15.09 26.76 9.00
CA ALA A 105 -13.98 25.94 9.47
C ALA A 105 -14.40 25.16 10.72
N ILE A 106 -14.15 23.85 10.72
CA ILE A 106 -14.56 22.94 11.80
C ILE A 106 -13.32 22.18 12.28
N PRO A 107 -12.90 22.36 13.55
CA PRO A 107 -11.77 21.62 14.09
C PRO A 107 -12.07 20.11 14.18
N ILE A 108 -11.10 19.30 13.76
CA ILE A 108 -11.12 17.83 13.91
C ILE A 108 -10.00 17.43 14.87
N ASN A 109 -10.32 16.56 15.82
CA ASN A 109 -9.33 15.88 16.63
C ASN A 109 -9.02 14.50 16.01
N LEU A 110 -7.83 14.36 15.44
CA LEU A 110 -7.39 13.15 14.75
C LEU A 110 -7.09 11.97 15.70
N GLU A 111 -6.79 12.26 16.98
CA GLU A 111 -6.51 11.25 18.00
C GLU A 111 -7.81 10.59 18.49
N THR A 112 -8.86 11.40 18.67
CA THR A 112 -10.15 10.93 19.19
C THR A 112 -11.18 10.63 18.10
N ASN A 113 -10.85 10.91 16.84
CA ASN A 113 -11.74 10.80 15.68
C ASN A 113 -13.02 11.66 15.79
N THR A 114 -12.96 12.81 16.47
CA THR A 114 -14.14 13.63 16.75
C THR A 114 -14.06 15.00 16.11
N VAL A 115 -15.23 15.48 15.67
CA VAL A 115 -15.44 16.84 15.17
C VAL A 115 -15.84 17.75 16.36
N THR A 116 -15.30 18.98 16.42
CA THR A 116 -15.68 19.96 17.45
C THR A 116 -16.58 21.03 16.86
N LYS A 117 -17.79 21.18 17.41
CA LYS A 117 -18.73 22.21 16.95
C LYS A 117 -18.20 23.62 17.32
N PRO A 118 -18.06 24.54 16.36
CA PRO A 118 -17.67 25.92 16.64
C PRO A 118 -18.77 26.68 17.39
N ASP A 119 -18.39 27.76 18.08
CA ASP A 119 -19.35 28.69 18.69
C ASP A 119 -20.12 29.41 17.59
N THR A 120 -21.45 29.33 17.68
CA THR A 120 -22.42 29.87 16.70
C THR A 120 -23.21 31.05 17.25
N THR A 121 -22.76 31.61 18.38
CA THR A 121 -23.42 32.78 18.99
C THR A 121 -23.49 33.93 17.99
N GLY A 122 -24.72 34.37 17.68
CA GLY A 122 -24.97 35.49 16.75
C GLY A 122 -25.04 35.11 15.27
N TRP A 123 -24.98 33.82 14.94
CA TRP A 123 -25.20 33.32 13.57
C TRP A 123 -26.70 33.22 13.28
N ASP A 124 -27.07 33.28 12.01
CA ASP A 124 -28.45 33.01 11.59
C ASP A 124 -28.74 31.51 11.45
N ASP A 125 -30.02 31.17 11.32
CA ASP A 125 -30.48 29.78 11.27
C ASP A 125 -29.98 29.04 10.00
N ASP A 126 -29.76 29.74 8.89
CA ASP A 126 -29.30 29.16 7.63
C ASP A 126 -27.80 28.80 7.69
N ASP A 127 -26.99 29.65 8.32
CA ASP A 127 -25.58 29.39 8.62
C ASP A 127 -25.42 28.23 9.60
N ILE A 128 -26.27 28.17 10.65
CA ILE A 128 -26.31 27.06 11.61
C ILE A 128 -26.70 25.75 10.92
N LYS A 129 -27.66 25.79 10.00
CA LYS A 129 -28.05 24.62 9.21
C LYS A 129 -26.89 24.13 8.35
N THR A 130 -26.25 25.02 7.61
CA THR A 130 -25.08 24.72 6.77
C THR A 130 -23.95 24.11 7.59
N LEU A 131 -23.68 24.64 8.79
CA LEU A 131 -22.71 24.07 9.71
C LEU A 131 -23.07 22.64 10.13
N ASN A 132 -24.32 22.39 10.55
CA ASN A 132 -24.74 21.07 11.00
C ASN A 132 -24.70 20.04 9.85
N ASP A 133 -25.12 20.43 8.65
CA ASP A 133 -25.05 19.56 7.46
C ASP A 133 -23.59 19.18 7.16
N LYS A 134 -22.67 20.15 7.26
CA LYS A 134 -21.22 19.90 7.11
C LYS A 134 -20.65 19.00 8.21
N ILE A 135 -21.07 19.17 9.47
CA ILE A 135 -20.64 18.29 10.58
C ILE A 135 -21.09 16.85 10.33
N ALA A 136 -22.35 16.63 9.95
CA ALA A 136 -22.87 15.30 9.65
C ALA A 136 -22.08 14.64 8.52
N GLU A 137 -21.79 15.38 7.46
CA GLU A 137 -20.97 14.87 6.35
C GLU A 137 -19.53 14.53 6.79
N LEU A 138 -18.92 15.35 7.65
CA LEU A 138 -17.60 15.05 8.21
C LEU A 138 -17.62 13.77 9.04
N GLU A 139 -18.63 13.58 9.89
CA GLU A 139 -18.78 12.37 10.71
C GLU A 139 -18.92 11.12 9.83
N ASP A 140 -19.75 11.17 8.79
CA ASP A 140 -19.93 10.06 7.84
C ASP A 140 -18.62 9.72 7.11
N ARG A 141 -17.90 10.75 6.64
CA ARG A 141 -16.60 10.56 5.97
C ARG A 141 -15.54 9.99 6.90
N ILE A 142 -15.50 10.41 8.16
CA ILE A 142 -14.60 9.86 9.19
C ILE A 142 -14.90 8.38 9.43
N VAL A 143 -16.18 8.01 9.57
CA VAL A 143 -16.57 6.60 9.73
C VAL A 143 -16.14 5.78 8.52
N ALA A 144 -16.37 6.28 7.31
CA ALA A 144 -15.99 5.60 6.07
C ALA A 144 -14.48 5.40 5.96
N VAL A 145 -13.66 6.44 6.23
CA VAL A 145 -12.21 6.34 6.12
C VAL A 145 -11.63 5.37 7.16
N LEU A 146 -12.18 5.34 8.39
CA LEU A 146 -11.74 4.42 9.43
C LEU A 146 -12.18 2.97 9.15
N ALA A 147 -13.33 2.76 8.51
CA ALA A 147 -13.74 1.45 8.04
C ALA A 147 -12.77 0.93 6.97
N ALA A 148 -12.51 1.73 5.92
CA ALA A 148 -11.54 1.40 4.88
C ALA A 148 -10.14 1.15 5.44
N ALA A 149 -9.71 1.97 6.40
CA ALA A 149 -8.43 1.80 7.06
C ALA A 149 -8.33 0.50 7.87
N ASN A 150 -9.42 0.07 8.53
CA ASN A 150 -9.46 -1.21 9.25
C ASN A 150 -9.45 -2.43 8.32
N GLU A 151 -10.03 -2.32 7.13
CA GLU A 151 -9.96 -3.37 6.11
C GLU A 151 -8.52 -3.56 5.61
N ASN A 152 -7.79 -2.47 5.41
CA ASN A 152 -6.39 -2.47 4.96
C ASN A 152 -5.38 -2.92 6.03
N ARG A 153 -5.84 -3.17 7.27
CA ARG A 153 -4.99 -3.66 8.36
C ARG A 153 -4.82 -5.19 8.34
N GLN A 154 -5.76 -5.92 7.74
CA GLN A 154 -5.77 -7.39 7.72
C GLN A 154 -4.86 -7.97 6.63
#